data_AF-A0A177HRJ1-F1
#
_entry.id   AF-A0A177HRJ1-F1
#
_cell.length_a   1.000
_cell.length_b   1.000
_cell.length_c   1.000
_cell.angle_alpha   90.00
_cell.angle_beta   90.00
_cell.angle_gamma   90.00
#
_symmetry.space_group_name_H-M   'P 1'
#
loop_
_entity.id
_entity.type
_entity.pdbx_description
1 polymer ?
#
loop_
_entity_poly.entity_id
_entity_poly.type
_entity_poly.pdbx_seq_one_letter_code
_entity_poly.pdbx_strand_id
1 'polypeptide(L)'
;MWPRDGRIRVVGRLHGRRGDGGRDWQLLLVRRSSTREQLRYGARVEGDRFESEVPVADLAAYDPAGIEQWDLHFTDGEVKLRAGRQLDDIRGKKNIMVFPAQRVPAARGTLTVQPYYTVQDNLSLECRV
;
A
#
# COMPACT_ATOMS: atom_id res chain seq x y z
N MET A 1 0.82 0.35 9.52
CA MET A 1 1.46 1.09 8.41
C MET A 1 2.09 2.35 8.96
N TRP A 2 3.23 2.76 8.43
CA TRP A 2 3.99 3.90 8.94
C TRP A 2 4.49 4.78 7.78
N PRO A 3 3.84 5.92 7.49
CA PRO A 3 4.29 6.87 6.47
C PRO A 3 5.22 7.93 7.10
N ARG A 4 6.53 7.87 6.80
CA ARG A 4 7.52 8.87 7.22
C ARG A 4 8.76 8.85 6.32
N ASP A 5 9.57 9.90 6.39
CA ASP A 5 10.92 9.93 5.80
C ASP A 5 10.95 9.61 4.29
N GLY A 6 9.89 10.01 3.56
CA GLY A 6 9.74 9.74 2.13
C GLY A 6 9.40 8.28 1.81
N ARG A 7 9.00 7.49 2.81
CA ARG A 7 8.69 6.06 2.69
C ARG A 7 7.39 5.70 3.38
N ILE A 8 6.71 4.67 2.90
CA ILE A 8 5.56 4.08 3.58
C ILE A 8 5.93 2.63 3.90
N ARG A 9 6.20 2.37 5.18
CA ARG A 9 6.43 1.01 5.66
C ARG A 9 5.10 0.31 5.90
N VAL A 10 4.95 -0.83 5.26
CA VAL A 10 3.77 -1.70 5.36
C VAL A 10 4.19 -2.96 6.10
N VAL A 11 3.60 -3.16 7.27
CA VAL A 11 3.77 -4.37 8.09
C VAL A 11 2.41 -5.01 8.30
N GLY A 12 2.37 -6.33 8.34
CA GLY A 12 1.14 -7.07 8.55
C GLY A 12 1.37 -8.55 8.79
N ARG A 13 0.27 -9.30 8.77
CA ARG A 13 0.29 -10.76 8.85
C ARG A 13 -0.50 -11.39 7.71
N LEU A 14 -0.05 -12.55 7.23
CA LEU A 14 -0.75 -13.41 6.29
C LEU A 14 -1.72 -14.29 7.06
N HIS A 15 -3.01 -14.19 6.77
CA HIS A 15 -4.00 -15.07 7.38
C HIS A 15 -4.17 -16.36 6.57
N GLY A 16 -4.27 -17.49 7.27
CA GLY A 16 -4.46 -18.81 6.66
C GLY A 16 -3.27 -19.32 5.85
N ARG A 17 -2.13 -18.63 5.90
CA ARG A 17 -0.92 -18.95 5.15
C ARG A 17 0.31 -18.64 5.97
N ARG A 18 1.34 -19.46 5.80
CA ARG A 18 2.70 -19.19 6.27
C ARG A 18 3.56 -18.95 5.04
N GLY A 19 4.44 -17.96 5.11
CA GLY A 19 5.55 -17.90 4.17
C GLY A 19 6.42 -19.12 4.40
N ASP A 20 6.38 -20.06 3.47
CA ASP A 20 7.51 -20.94 3.23
C ASP A 20 8.60 -20.04 2.65
N GLY A 21 9.76 -19.93 3.31
CA GLY A 21 10.82 -18.97 2.96
C GLY A 21 11.42 -19.07 1.55
N GLY A 22 10.80 -19.80 0.61
CA GLY A 22 11.13 -19.88 -0.81
C GLY A 22 10.18 -19.12 -1.75
N ARG A 23 9.11 -18.47 -1.27
CA ARG A 23 8.24 -17.63 -2.12
C ARG A 23 8.73 -16.18 -2.19
N ASP A 24 8.85 -15.66 -3.41
CA ASP A 24 9.17 -14.26 -3.68
C ASP A 24 7.94 -13.37 -3.50
N TRP A 25 7.62 -13.09 -2.24
CA TRP A 25 6.51 -12.21 -1.89
C TRP A 25 6.80 -10.75 -2.27
N GLN A 26 5.75 -10.07 -2.74
CA GLN A 26 5.79 -8.69 -3.19
C GLN A 26 4.60 -7.91 -2.64
N LEU A 27 4.86 -6.65 -2.25
CA LEU A 27 3.84 -5.63 -2.15
C LEU A 27 3.58 -5.08 -3.55
N LEU A 28 2.33 -5.17 -3.99
CA LEU A 28 1.86 -4.72 -5.30
C LEU A 28 0.88 -3.57 -5.11
N LEU A 29 1.22 -2.40 -5.63
CA LEU A 29 0.30 -1.26 -5.73
C LEU A 29 -0.28 -1.25 -7.14
N VAL A 30 -1.61 -1.17 -7.24
CA VAL A 30 -2.33 -1.10 -8.52
C VAL A 30 -3.10 0.21 -8.59
N ARG A 31 -2.88 1.01 -9.63
CA ARG A 31 -3.63 2.26 -9.82
C ARG A 31 -5.10 1.92 -10.11
N ARG A 32 -6.02 2.56 -9.40
CA ARG A 32 -7.46 2.25 -9.49
C ARG A 32 -8.06 2.67 -10.84
N SER A 33 -7.54 3.76 -11.44
CA SER A 33 -7.94 4.24 -12.76
C SER A 33 -7.33 3.43 -13.92
N SER A 34 -6.25 2.67 -13.68
CA SER A 34 -5.60 1.85 -14.70
C SER A 34 -4.89 0.63 -14.08
N THR A 35 -5.46 -0.56 -14.27
CA THR A 35 -4.86 -1.80 -13.72
C THR A 35 -3.54 -2.21 -14.38
N ARG A 36 -3.17 -1.56 -15.49
CA ARG A 36 -1.87 -1.74 -16.17
C ARG A 36 -0.74 -1.03 -15.44
N GLU A 37 -1.04 0.01 -14.67
CA GLU A 37 -0.05 0.75 -13.91
C GLU A 37 0.11 0.13 -12.52
N GLN A 38 1.29 -0.46 -12.33
CA GLN A 38 1.62 -1.23 -11.15
C GLN A 38 3.01 -0.88 -10.64
N LEU A 39 3.13 -0.77 -9.33
CA LEU A 39 4.40 -0.70 -8.62
C LEU A 39 4.58 -1.96 -7.78
N ARG A 40 5.78 -2.54 -7.82
CA ARG A 40 6.11 -3.79 -7.15
C ARG A 40 7.33 -3.61 -6.27
N TYR A 41 7.21 -4.06 -5.03
CA TYR A 41 8.27 -4.00 -4.05
C TYR A 41 8.44 -5.37 -3.42
N GLY A 42 9.68 -5.81 -3.25
CA GLY A 42 9.96 -7.03 -2.49
C GLY A 42 9.40 -6.94 -1.08
N ALA A 43 8.96 -8.08 -0.55
CA ALA A 43 8.49 -8.18 0.82
C ALA A 43 9.28 -9.26 1.56
N ARG A 44 9.75 -8.91 2.75
CA ARG A 44 10.33 -9.88 3.68
C ARG A 44 9.19 -10.59 4.39
N VAL A 45 9.22 -11.91 4.43
CA VAL A 45 8.22 -12.73 5.12
C VAL A 45 8.92 -13.67 6.10
N GLU A 46 8.51 -13.59 7.36
CA GLU A 46 9.01 -14.43 8.45
C GLU A 46 7.81 -15.09 9.14
N GLY A 47 7.60 -16.38 8.87
CA GLY A 47 6.41 -17.09 9.33
C GLY A 47 5.14 -16.52 8.71
N ASP A 48 4.27 -15.92 9.52
CA ASP A 48 3.07 -15.22 9.04
C ASP A 48 3.26 -13.72 8.93
N ARG A 49 4.39 -13.16 9.38
CA ARG A 49 4.63 -11.71 9.39
C ARG A 49 5.26 -11.29 8.08
N PHE A 50 4.89 -10.12 7.59
CA PHE A 50 5.53 -9.53 6.45
C PHE A 50 5.85 -8.06 6.66
N GLU A 51 6.84 -7.60 5.90
CA GLU A 51 7.25 -6.21 5.81
C GLU A 51 7.61 -5.86 4.36
N SER A 52 7.18 -4.67 3.92
CA SER A 52 7.64 -4.06 2.67
C SER A 52 7.61 -2.53 2.81
N GLU A 53 8.30 -1.84 1.90
CA GLU A 53 8.40 -0.39 1.89
C GLU A 53 8.07 0.17 0.50
N VAL A 54 7.34 1.28 0.48
CA VAL A 54 7.02 2.05 -0.72
C VAL A 54 7.76 3.38 -0.65
N PRO A 55 8.74 3.66 -1.52
CA PRO A 55 9.26 5.01 -1.70
C PRO A 55 8.16 5.93 -2.25
N VAL A 56 7.91 7.06 -1.58
CA VAL A 56 6.83 7.99 -1.97
C VAL A 56 7.14 8.66 -3.32
N ALA A 57 8.42 8.84 -3.65
CA ALA A 57 8.85 9.41 -4.92
C ALA A 57 8.42 8.57 -6.14
N ASP A 58 8.30 7.26 -6.01
CA ASP A 58 7.86 6.38 -7.10
C ASP A 58 6.42 6.69 -7.51
N LEU A 59 5.58 7.15 -6.58
CA LEU A 59 4.20 7.58 -6.87
C LEU A 59 4.16 8.92 -7.60
N ALA A 60 5.16 9.79 -7.39
CA ALA A 60 5.29 11.07 -8.09
C ALA A 60 5.69 10.89 -9.56
N ALA A 61 6.38 9.79 -9.90
CA ALA A 61 6.78 9.48 -11.28
C ALA A 61 5.59 9.24 -12.23
N TYR A 62 4.41 8.93 -11.71
CA TYR A 62 3.20 8.68 -12.51
C TYR A 62 2.40 9.96 -12.88
N ASP A 63 2.95 11.15 -12.58
CA ASP A 63 2.37 12.46 -12.89
C ASP A 63 0.84 12.52 -12.71
N PRO A 64 0.33 12.32 -11.47
CA PRO A 64 -1.11 12.35 -11.23
C PRO A 64 -1.71 13.70 -11.64
N ALA A 65 -2.73 13.67 -12.51
CA ALA A 65 -3.41 14.86 -13.00
C ALA A 65 -4.55 15.36 -12.05
N GLY A 66 -4.67 14.75 -10.87
CA GLY A 66 -5.76 15.00 -9.91
C GLY A 66 -5.67 14.07 -8.71
N ILE A 67 -6.82 13.67 -8.16
CA ILE A 67 -6.89 12.66 -7.09
C ILE A 67 -6.77 11.27 -7.71
N GLU A 68 -5.73 10.54 -7.33
CA GLU A 68 -5.47 9.17 -7.76
C GLU A 68 -5.43 8.23 -6.55
N GLN A 69 -5.81 6.98 -6.78
CA GLN A 69 -5.91 5.99 -5.72
C GLN A 69 -5.15 4.72 -6.12
N TRP A 70 -4.38 4.18 -5.18
CA TRP A 70 -3.58 2.97 -5.35
C TRP A 70 -4.02 1.90 -4.37
N ASP A 71 -4.34 0.74 -4.91
CA ASP A 71 -4.79 -0.41 -4.15
C ASP A 71 -3.59 -1.31 -3.80
N LEU A 72 -3.33 -1.46 -2.50
CA LEU A 72 -2.29 -2.33 -1.97
C LEU A 72 -2.74 -3.79 -1.96
N HIS A 73 -1.89 -4.62 -2.54
CA HIS A 73 -2.00 -6.06 -2.57
C HIS A 73 -0.70 -6.71 -2.12
N PHE A 74 -0.80 -7.95 -1.66
CA PHE A 74 0.34 -8.80 -1.34
C PHE A 74 0.30 -10.03 -2.24
N THR A 75 1.39 -10.36 -2.93
CA THR A 75 1.39 -11.40 -3.95
C THR A 75 2.69 -12.15 -4.04
N ASP A 76 2.63 -13.44 -4.38
CA ASP A 76 3.77 -14.31 -4.72
C ASP A 76 3.77 -14.67 -6.21
N GLY A 77 2.99 -13.95 -7.04
CA GLY A 77 2.78 -14.22 -8.46
C GLY A 77 1.63 -15.19 -8.75
N GLU A 78 1.39 -16.18 -7.88
CA GLU A 78 0.27 -17.11 -8.02
C GLU A 78 -0.99 -16.58 -7.34
N VAL A 79 -0.83 -15.95 -6.18
CA VAL A 79 -1.92 -15.43 -5.38
C VAL A 79 -1.78 -13.94 -5.17
N LYS A 80 -2.91 -13.24 -5.15
CA LYS A 80 -3.01 -11.82 -4.88
C LYS A 80 -4.01 -11.56 -3.75
N LEU A 81 -3.50 -11.08 -2.62
CA LEU A 81 -4.26 -10.79 -1.40
C LEU A 81 -4.46 -9.28 -1.24
N ARG A 82 -5.66 -8.83 -0.89
CA ARG A 82 -5.92 -7.41 -0.63
C ARG A 82 -5.45 -7.03 0.77
N ALA A 83 -4.60 -6.00 0.89
CA ALA A 83 -4.18 -5.51 2.20
C ALA A 83 -5.35 -4.83 2.93
N GLY A 84 -5.45 -5.05 4.25
CA GLY A 84 -6.43 -4.38 5.13
C GLY A 84 -7.49 -5.29 5.76
N ARG A 85 -7.71 -6.49 5.21
CA ARG A 85 -8.71 -7.44 5.74
C ARG A 85 -8.26 -8.18 7.01
N GLN A 86 -8.47 -7.47 8.11
CA GLN A 86 -8.81 -7.82 9.50
C GLN A 86 -8.46 -9.18 10.15
N LEU A 87 -7.82 -9.08 11.33
CA LEU A 87 -7.93 -9.97 12.50
C LEU A 87 -8.06 -9.16 13.82
N ASP A 88 -8.40 -7.86 13.76
CA ASP A 88 -8.39 -6.97 14.93
C ASP A 88 -9.78 -6.54 15.43
N ASP A 89 -10.87 -7.15 14.93
CA ASP A 89 -12.29 -6.88 15.28
C ASP A 89 -12.80 -5.42 15.16
N ILE A 90 -11.94 -4.47 14.79
CA ILE A 90 -12.28 -3.06 14.52
C ILE A 90 -12.90 -2.86 13.12
N ARG A 91 -14.22 -2.65 13.06
CA ARG A 91 -14.94 -2.31 11.81
C ARG A 91 -14.98 -0.79 11.59
N GLY A 92 -15.07 -0.38 10.32
CA GLY A 92 -15.28 1.03 9.98
C GLY A 92 -14.03 1.89 10.16
N LYS A 93 -12.85 1.31 9.89
CA LYS A 93 -11.54 1.94 10.11
C LYS A 93 -11.38 3.24 9.36
N LYS A 94 -12.05 3.38 8.22
CA LYS A 94 -12.07 4.62 7.44
C LYS A 94 -12.45 5.85 8.28
N ASN A 95 -13.34 5.69 9.27
CA ASN A 95 -13.86 6.82 10.05
C ASN A 95 -13.06 7.08 11.34
N ILE A 96 -12.11 6.21 11.70
CA ILE A 96 -11.42 6.25 13.01
C ILE A 96 -9.90 6.20 12.88
N MET A 97 -9.35 5.82 11.71
CA MET A 97 -7.91 5.77 11.46
C MET A 97 -7.51 6.85 10.46
N VAL A 98 -6.71 7.81 10.94
CA VAL A 98 -6.07 8.83 10.13
C VAL A 98 -4.58 8.56 10.10
N PHE A 99 -4.03 8.38 8.90
CA PHE A 99 -2.59 8.28 8.70
C PHE A 99 -2.01 9.66 8.34
N PRO A 100 -0.78 9.98 8.79
CA PRO A 100 -0.12 11.20 8.35
C PRO A 100 0.12 11.16 6.84
N ALA A 101 -0.11 12.28 6.18
CA ALA A 101 0.23 12.46 4.77
C ALA A 101 1.71 12.83 4.62
N GLN A 102 2.32 12.38 3.54
CA GLN A 102 3.67 12.79 3.14
C GLN A 102 3.59 13.68 1.91
N ARG A 103 4.45 14.69 1.84
CA ARG A 103 4.54 15.64 0.74
C ARG A 103 5.89 15.51 0.08
N VAL A 104 5.92 15.33 -1.24
CA VAL A 104 7.15 15.21 -2.03
C VAL A 104 7.08 16.09 -3.28
N PRO A 105 8.21 16.58 -3.81
CA PRO A 105 8.24 17.24 -5.11
C PRO A 105 7.71 16.34 -6.22
N ALA A 106 6.98 16.92 -7.18
CA ALA A 106 6.46 16.27 -8.38
C ALA A 106 6.54 17.22 -9.58
N ALA A 107 6.38 16.70 -10.79
CA ALA A 107 6.49 17.50 -12.03
C ALA A 107 5.54 18.71 -12.07
N ARG A 108 4.34 18.57 -11.50
CA ARG A 108 3.29 19.60 -11.46
C ARG A 108 3.14 20.29 -10.09
N GLY A 109 4.15 20.21 -9.22
CA GLY A 109 4.14 20.87 -7.92
C GLY A 109 4.50 19.93 -6.77
N THR A 110 3.61 19.78 -5.79
CA THR A 110 3.83 18.93 -4.62
C THR A 110 2.81 17.80 -4.59
N LEU A 111 3.28 16.55 -4.69
CA LEU A 111 2.42 15.40 -4.49
C LEU A 111 2.23 15.17 -2.99
N THR A 112 0.96 15.11 -2.57
CA THR A 112 0.56 14.62 -1.25
C THR A 112 0.14 13.16 -1.37
N VAL A 113 0.78 12.28 -0.59
CA VAL A 113 0.45 10.85 -0.50
C VAL A 113 -0.03 10.52 0.90
N GLN A 114 -1.24 9.98 1.00
CA GLN A 114 -1.85 9.64 2.27
C GLN A 114 -2.44 8.22 2.24
N PRO A 115 -2.06 7.36 3.20
CA PRO A 115 -2.77 6.11 3.37
C PRO A 115 -4.18 6.30 3.93
N TYR A 116 -5.09 5.43 3.51
CA TYR A 116 -6.45 5.41 4.04
C TYR A 116 -7.05 4.00 3.99
N TYR A 117 -8.04 3.75 4.83
CA TYR A 117 -8.90 2.58 4.73
C TYR A 117 -10.09 2.87 3.83
N THR A 118 -10.43 1.96 2.92
CA THR A 118 -11.65 2.03 2.13
C THR A 118 -12.88 1.70 2.98
N VAL A 119 -14.08 1.84 2.40
CA VAL A 119 -15.34 1.44 3.06
C VAL A 119 -15.40 -0.05 3.38
N GLN A 120 -14.59 -0.87 2.69
CA GLN A 120 -14.45 -2.31 2.91
C GLN A 120 -13.28 -2.63 3.85
N ASP A 121 -12.75 -1.63 4.56
CA ASP A 121 -11.57 -1.74 5.43
C ASP A 121 -10.30 -2.26 4.72
N ASN A 122 -10.21 -2.07 3.40
CA ASN A 122 -8.99 -2.34 2.64
C ASN A 122 -8.02 -1.15 2.72
N LEU A 123 -6.72 -1.41 2.83
CA LEU A 123 -5.70 -0.37 2.87
C LEU A 123 -5.36 0.09 1.45
N SER A 124 -5.34 1.41 1.25
CA SER A 124 -5.04 2.03 -0.05
C SER A 124 -4.23 3.31 0.18
N LEU A 125 -3.65 3.86 -0.89
CA LEU A 125 -3.06 5.20 -0.89
C LEU A 125 -3.90 6.13 -1.74
N GLU A 126 -4.03 7.38 -1.28
CA GLU A 126 -4.52 8.50 -2.06
C GLU A 126 -3.33 9.40 -2.42
N CYS A 127 -3.30 9.85 -3.66
CA CYS A 127 -2.30 10.73 -4.24
C CYS A 127 -3.03 11.98 -4.77
N ARG A 128 -2.59 13.17 -4.35
CA ARG A 128 -3.17 14.45 -4.78
C ARG A 128 -2.06 15.45 -5.07
N VAL A 129 -2.06 16.05 -6.26
CA VAL A 129 -1.22 17.20 -6.64
C VAL A 129 -1.89 18.50 -6.22
#